data_AF-A0A6M4FXJ8-F1
#
_entry.id   AF-A0A6M4FXJ8-F1
#
_cell.length_a   1.000
_cell.length_b   1.000
_cell.length_c   1.000
_cell.angle_alpha   90.00
_cell.angle_beta   90.00
_cell.angle_gamma   90.00
#
_symmetry.space_group_name_H-M   'P 1'
#
loop_
_entity.id
_entity.type
_entity.pdbx_description
1 polymer ?
#
loop_
_entity_poly.entity_id
_entity_poly.type
_entity_poly.pdbx_seq_one_letter_code
_entity_poly.pdbx_strand_id
1 'polypeptide(L)'
;MIRIDEIWLATEPLDMPAGPDTALARVVKVFGAERPYCAYLCANRRGNRMKVLVHDGLGVWLFARHLNQGKFHWAGNWHGDRVALFP
;
A
#
# COMPACT_ATOMS: atom_id res chain seq x y z
N MET A 1 1.21 14.12 14.16
CA MET A 1 0.26 13.39 13.29
C MET A 1 0.90 13.30 11.91
N ILE A 2 0.93 12.12 11.26
CA ILE A 2 1.54 11.98 9.92
C ILE A 2 0.58 12.55 8.88
N ARG A 3 1.04 13.50 8.08
CA ARG A 3 0.24 14.11 7.00
C ARG A 3 0.10 13.12 5.85
N ILE A 4 -1.12 12.93 5.37
CA ILE A 4 -1.46 12.10 4.22
C ILE A 4 -2.44 12.89 3.36
N ASP A 5 -2.02 13.24 2.15
CA ASP A 5 -2.79 14.01 1.18
C ASP A 5 -3.41 13.11 0.11
N GLU A 6 -2.74 12.00 -0.23
CA GLU A 6 -3.21 11.04 -1.23
C GLU A 6 -3.10 9.59 -0.73
N ILE A 7 -4.06 8.77 -1.14
CA ILE A 7 -4.07 7.34 -0.82
C ILE A 7 -4.18 6.55 -2.12
N TRP A 8 -3.26 5.61 -2.31
CA TRP A 8 -3.15 4.79 -3.49
C TRP A 8 -3.16 3.31 -3.11
N LEU A 9 -3.87 2.49 -3.89
CA LEU A 9 -4.05 1.07 -3.64
C LEU A 9 -3.51 0.26 -4.81
N ALA A 10 -2.60 -0.68 -4.56
CA ALA A 10 -2.12 -1.63 -5.56
C ALA A 10 -3.07 -2.82 -5.65
N THR A 11 -3.56 -3.16 -6.84
CA THR A 11 -4.53 -4.25 -7.01
C THR A 11 -3.88 -5.62 -7.00
N GLU A 12 -2.62 -5.71 -7.44
CA GLU A 12 -1.81 -6.92 -7.36
C GLU A 12 -1.25 -7.16 -5.94
N PRO A 13 -1.17 -8.43 -5.50
CA PRO A 13 -0.76 -8.75 -4.15
C PRO A 13 0.73 -8.49 -3.88
N LEU A 14 1.04 -8.13 -2.63
CA LEU A 14 2.40 -8.05 -2.10
C LEU A 14 2.69 -9.29 -1.24
N ASP A 15 3.93 -9.77 -1.33
CA ASP A 15 4.44 -10.80 -0.41
C ASP A 15 4.64 -10.20 0.98
N MET A 16 3.97 -10.79 1.97
CA MET A 16 3.97 -10.25 3.34
C MET A 16 5.33 -10.26 4.05
N PRO A 17 6.31 -11.10 3.70
CA PRO A 17 7.67 -10.95 4.20
C PRO A 17 8.40 -9.68 3.72
N ALA A 18 7.92 -9.00 2.68
CA ALA A 18 8.60 -7.83 2.09
C ALA A 18 8.82 -6.70 3.10
N GLY A 19 10.08 -6.40 3.44
CA GLY A 19 10.43 -5.30 4.34
C GLY A 19 10.20 -3.91 3.72
N PRO A 20 10.61 -2.83 4.41
CA PRO A 20 10.47 -1.45 3.93
C PRO A 20 11.04 -1.22 2.53
N ASP A 21 12.28 -1.67 2.27
CA ASP A 21 12.93 -1.45 0.97
C ASP A 21 12.24 -2.19 -0.17
N THR A 22 11.82 -3.43 0.07
CA THR A 22 11.07 -4.22 -0.92
C THR A 22 9.69 -3.63 -1.18
N ALA A 23 9.01 -3.15 -0.13
CA ALA A 23 7.74 -2.46 -0.26
C ALA A 23 7.88 -1.14 -1.03
N LEU A 24 8.95 -0.36 -0.77
CA LEU A 24 9.27 0.85 -1.50
C LEU A 24 9.57 0.57 -2.98
N ALA A 25 10.40 -0.44 -3.28
CA ALA A 25 10.66 -0.86 -4.66
C ALA A 25 9.37 -1.28 -5.38
N ARG A 26 8.46 -1.96 -4.68
CA ARG A 26 7.12 -2.28 -5.21
C ARG A 26 6.30 -1.02 -5.48
N VAL A 27 6.33 -0.04 -4.58
CA VAL A 27 5.64 1.25 -4.77
C VAL A 27 6.16 1.96 -6.02
N VAL A 28 7.48 2.08 -6.17
CA VAL A 28 8.07 2.70 -7.37
C VAL A 28 7.68 1.93 -8.64
N LYS A 29 7.70 0.59 -8.59
CA LYS A 29 7.30 -0.24 -9.74
C LYS A 29 5.83 -0.03 -10.16
N VAL A 30 4.91 0.05 -9.20
CA VAL A 30 3.46 0.12 -9.48
C VAL A 30 2.98 1.55 -9.72
N PHE A 31 3.49 2.51 -8.93
CA PHE A 31 3.01 3.89 -8.92
C PHE A 31 3.95 4.86 -9.65
N GLY A 32 5.13 4.41 -10.08
CA GLY A 32 6.13 5.17 -10.84
C GLY A 32 7.09 5.98 -9.98
N ALA A 33 6.61 6.51 -8.85
CA ALA A 33 7.42 7.17 -7.85
C ALA A 33 6.75 7.06 -6.49
N GLU A 34 7.57 7.05 -5.45
CA GLU A 34 7.12 7.37 -4.10
C GLU A 34 7.09 8.91 -3.98
N ARG A 35 6.02 9.44 -3.37
CA ARG A 35 5.78 10.87 -3.23
C ARG A 35 5.54 11.22 -1.76
N PRO A 36 6.07 12.36 -1.28
CA PRO A 36 5.78 12.85 0.06
C PRO A 36 4.28 12.96 0.31
N TYR A 37 3.89 12.69 1.56
CA TYR A 37 2.50 12.76 2.03
C TYR A 37 1.54 11.81 1.29
N CYS A 38 2.04 10.78 0.63
CA CYS A 38 1.23 9.73 0.01
C CYS A 38 1.27 8.44 0.83
N ALA A 39 0.13 7.75 0.88
CA ALA A 39 0.01 6.42 1.45
C ALA A 39 -0.22 5.37 0.34
N TYR A 40 0.60 4.33 0.31
CA TYR A 40 0.51 3.25 -0.66
C TYR A 40 0.12 1.93 0.01
N LEU A 41 -1.04 1.40 -0.38
CA LEU A 41 -1.67 0.24 0.21
C LEU A 41 -1.44 -0.98 -0.66
N CYS A 42 -0.96 -2.07 -0.04
CA CYS A 42 -0.80 -3.37 -0.68
C CYS A 42 -1.43 -4.46 0.19
N ALA A 43 -2.21 -5.36 -0.40
CA ALA A 43 -2.78 -6.51 0.30
C ALA A 43 -2.01 -7.79 -0.04
N ASN A 44 -2.12 -8.81 0.80
CA ASN A 44 -1.74 -10.17 0.40
C ASN A 44 -2.80 -10.78 -0.51
N ARG A 45 -2.44 -11.85 -1.22
CA ARG A 45 -3.37 -12.58 -2.10
C ARG A 45 -4.61 -13.15 -1.39
N ARG A 46 -4.53 -13.42 -0.09
CA ARG A 46 -5.68 -13.86 0.72
C ARG A 46 -6.61 -12.69 1.08
N GLY A 47 -6.14 -11.45 1.04
CA GLY A 47 -6.86 -10.24 1.40
C GLY A 47 -7.03 -10.02 2.92
N ASN A 48 -6.34 -10.76 3.79
CA ASN A 48 -6.47 -10.62 5.25
C ASN A 48 -5.29 -9.90 5.91
N ARG A 49 -4.23 -9.61 5.14
CA ARG A 49 -3.09 -8.81 5.58
C ARG A 49 -2.88 -7.67 4.59
N MET A 50 -2.55 -6.51 5.12
CA MET A 50 -2.16 -5.35 4.32
C MET A 50 -0.90 -4.70 4.88
N LYS A 51 -0.17 -4.05 3.97
CA LYS A 51 0.90 -3.13 4.30
C LYS A 51 0.55 -1.74 3.76
N VAL A 52 0.93 -0.71 4.51
CA VAL A 52 0.80 0.70 4.11
C VAL A 52 2.18 1.32 4.20
N LEU A 53 2.70 1.77 3.06
CA LEU A 53 3.90 2.59 3.01
C LEU A 53 3.49 4.06 3.03
N VAL A 54 4.04 4.86 3.93
CA VAL A 54 3.75 6.31 4.03
C VAL A 54 5.06 7.08 4.06
N HIS A 55 5.17 8.12 3.25
CA HIS A 55 6.32 9.04 3.30
C HIS A 55 5.93 10.34 3.99
N ASP A 56 6.66 10.71 5.05
CA ASP A 56 6.33 11.86 5.89
C ASP A 56 7.11 13.14 5.55
N GLY A 57 8.00 13.08 4.56
CA GLY A 57 8.87 14.18 4.14
C GLY A 57 10.32 14.02 4.63
N LEU A 58 10.55 13.19 5.65
CA LEU A 58 11.88 12.90 6.21
C LEU A 58 12.30 11.45 5.99
N GLY A 59 11.33 10.55 5.86
CA GLY A 59 11.57 9.16 5.55
C GLY A 59 10.28 8.40 5.28
N VAL A 60 10.39 7.07 5.28
CA VAL A 60 9.29 6.15 5.02
C VAL A 60 8.91 5.33 6.24
N TRP A 61 7.61 5.20 6.47
CA TRP A 61 7.00 4.32 7.45
C TRP A 61 6.37 3.13 6.75
N LEU A 62 6.50 1.94 7.33
CA LEU A 62 5.78 0.75 6.89
C LEU A 62 4.87 0.24 8.01
N PHE A 63 3.57 0.40 7.82
CA PHE A 63 2.56 -0.16 8.71
C PHE A 63 2.13 -1.53 8.19
N ALA A 64 1.88 -2.46 9.10
CA ALA A 64 1.31 -3.76 8.77
C ALA A 64 0.04 -3.99 9.59
N ARG A 65 -1.01 -4.47 8.93
CA ARG A 65 -2.27 -4.84 9.60
C ARG A 65 -2.66 -6.25 9.19
N HIS A 66 -3.01 -7.06 10.19
CA HIS A 66 -3.54 -8.41 10.01
C HIS A 66 -4.93 -8.46 10.64
N LEU A 67 -5.90 -8.98 9.89
CA LEU A 67 -7.21 -9.29 10.42
C LEU A 67 -7.21 -10.71 10.96
N ASN A 68 -7.60 -10.86 12.23
CA ASN A 68 -7.77 -12.18 12.85
C ASN A 68 -8.93 -12.96 12.19
N GLN A 69 -9.95 -12.25 11.70
CA GLN A 69 -11.09 -12.80 10.98
C GLN A 69 -11.48 -11.89 9.80
N GLY A 70 -12.00 -12.49 8.72
CA GLY A 70 -12.44 -11.77 7.53
C GLY A 70 -11.31 -11.36 6.58
N LYS A 71 -11.65 -10.44 5.67
CA LYS A 71 -10.77 -9.90 4.62
C LYS A 71 -11.07 -8.42 4.40
N PHE A 72 -10.08 -7.69 3.93
CA PHE A 72 -10.27 -6.35 3.39
C PHE A 72 -11.06 -6.45 2.08
N HIS A 73 -11.99 -5.52 1.87
CA HIS A 73 -12.55 -5.27 0.55
C HIS A 73 -11.47 -4.56 -0.26
N TRP A 74 -11.10 -5.15 -1.40
CA TRP A 74 -9.97 -4.71 -2.20
C TRP A 74 -10.38 -4.57 -3.67
N ALA A 75 -9.81 -3.59 -4.36
CA ALA A 75 -10.05 -3.44 -5.79
C ALA A 75 -9.43 -4.64 -6.55
N GLY A 76 -10.23 -5.25 -7.43
CA GLY A 76 -9.75 -6.31 -8.32
C GLY A 76 -8.88 -5.76 -9.44
N ASN A 77 -8.08 -6.63 -10.05
CA ASN A 77 -7.19 -6.31 -11.18
C ASN A 77 -7.88 -5.69 -12.41
N TRP A 78 -9.20 -5.87 -12.57
CA TRP A 78 -9.98 -5.24 -13.64
C TRP A 78 -10.06 -3.70 -13.50
N HIS A 79 -9.70 -3.13 -12.35
CA HIS A 79 -9.52 -1.68 -12.17
C HIS A 79 -8.13 -1.19 -12.62
N GLY A 80 -7.30 -2.06 -13.21
CA GLY A 80 -5.89 -1.80 -13.49
C GLY A 80 -4.99 -2.10 -12.29
N ASP A 81 -3.71 -1.77 -12.39
CA ASP A 81 -2.70 -2.16 -11.39
C ASP A 81 -2.73 -1.29 -10.11
N ARG A 82 -3.38 -0.13 -10.19
CA ARG A 82 -3.49 0.86 -9.11
C ARG A 82 -4.81 1.61 -9.12
N VAL A 83 -5.29 1.97 -7.93
CA VAL A 83 -6.52 2.74 -7.72
C VAL A 83 -6.25 3.89 -6.74
N ALA A 84 -6.69 5.10 -7.08
CA ALA A 84 -6.71 6.22 -6.15
C ALA A 84 -7.90 6.08 -5.19
N LEU A 85 -7.67 6.23 -3.89
CA LEU A 85 -8.72 6.31 -2.89
C LEU A 85 -8.84 7.79 -2.48
N PHE A 86 -9.90 8.43 -2.93
CA PHE A 86 -10.27 9.76 -2.45
C PHE A 86 -11.16 9.58 -1.21
N PRO A 87 -10.94 10.36 -0.13
CA PRO A 87 -11.85 10.39 1.01
C PRO A 87 -13.25 10.88 0.64
#